data_AF-A0A660UPQ8-F1
#
_entry.id   AF-A0A660UPQ8-F1
#
_cell.length_a   1.000
_cell.length_b   1.000
_cell.length_c   1.000
_cell.angle_alpha   90.00
_cell.angle_beta   90.00
_cell.angle_gamma   90.00
#
_symmetry.space_group_name_H-M   'P 1'
#
loop_
_entity.id
_entity.type
_entity.pdbx_description
1 polymer ?
#
loop_
_entity_poly.entity_id
_entity_poly.type
_entity_poly.pdbx_seq_one_letter_code
_entity_poly.pdbx_strand_id
1 'polypeptide(L)'
;MAQKGADPNFYHLVSGMWEVQKSAAVGMRLDKAQEGKPATVLFFRKTEADPEISQEQKKIRQILGLNPDLNQFKVIYGAMAKDDTEIAILSRSMLQILSELSSYIEIPEKHVQEKRAPENLSITADIEAGVAPLLHIYSASNYPKDAFAVVKYRDTWFWIDDKDYWTKRMFSFLMYLFSLAETGGPSQVPVLTIPTG
;
A
#
# COMPACT_ATOMS: atom_id res chain seq x y z
N MET A 1 -9.47 -17.16 -0.72
CA MET A 1 -9.48 -16.70 -2.12
C MET A 1 -8.06 -16.77 -2.60
N ALA A 2 -7.76 -17.50 -3.68
CA ALA A 2 -6.43 -17.48 -4.27
C ALA A 2 -6.10 -16.05 -4.69
N GLN A 3 -4.93 -15.56 -4.31
CA GLN A 3 -4.43 -14.24 -4.68
C GLN A 3 -4.28 -14.24 -6.21
N LYS A 4 -5.22 -13.60 -6.91
CA LYS A 4 -5.11 -13.38 -8.35
C LYS A 4 -3.91 -12.45 -8.52
N GLY A 5 -2.90 -12.85 -9.30
CA GLY A 5 -1.74 -12.01 -9.59
C GLY A 5 -2.21 -10.62 -10.04
N ALA A 6 -1.46 -9.58 -9.65
CA ALA A 6 -1.82 -8.22 -10.00
C ALA A 6 -1.91 -8.07 -11.53
N ASP A 7 -2.85 -7.24 -12.00
CA ASP A 7 -2.93 -6.86 -13.41
C ASP A 7 -1.56 -6.31 -13.86
N PRO A 8 -0.94 -6.81 -14.94
CA PRO A 8 0.34 -6.29 -15.41
C PRO A 8 0.34 -4.76 -15.61
N ASN A 9 -0.81 -4.18 -15.98
CA ASN A 9 -0.97 -2.74 -16.12
C ASN A 9 -0.85 -2.00 -14.78
N PHE A 10 -1.09 -2.66 -13.65
CA PHE A 10 -0.92 -2.07 -12.32
C PHE A 10 0.55 -1.70 -12.07
N TYR A 11 1.49 -2.58 -12.41
CA TYR A 11 2.91 -2.30 -12.23
C TYR A 11 3.38 -1.16 -13.12
N HIS A 12 2.90 -1.11 -14.37
CA HIS A 12 3.14 0.01 -15.28
C HIS A 12 2.52 1.32 -14.76
N LEU A 13 1.31 1.28 -14.22
CA LEU A 13 0.67 2.45 -13.64
C LEU A 13 1.49 3.01 -12.47
N VAL A 14 1.95 2.16 -11.56
CA VAL A 14 2.73 2.57 -10.39
C VAL A 14 4.07 3.17 -10.80
N SER A 15 4.81 2.52 -11.71
CA SER A 15 6.09 3.03 -12.19
C SER A 15 5.95 4.31 -12.99
N GLY A 16 4.95 4.39 -13.89
CA GLY A 16 4.64 5.59 -14.66
C GLY A 16 4.25 6.77 -13.77
N MET A 17 3.37 6.56 -12.80
CA MET A 17 2.98 7.59 -11.82
C MET A 17 4.19 8.12 -11.04
N TRP A 18 5.13 7.25 -10.68
CA TRP A 18 6.35 7.63 -9.98
C TRP A 18 7.28 8.51 -10.84
N GLU A 19 7.47 8.18 -12.12
CA GLU A 19 8.28 8.99 -13.05
C GLU A 19 7.62 10.35 -13.36
N VAL A 20 6.31 10.39 -13.54
CA VAL A 20 5.55 11.64 -13.71
C VAL A 20 5.59 12.49 -12.43
N GLN A 21 5.63 11.88 -11.24
CA GLN A 21 5.78 12.59 -9.97
C GLN A 21 7.19 13.17 -9.79
N LYS A 22 8.24 12.40 -10.10
CA LYS A 22 9.64 12.86 -10.05
C LYS A 22 9.90 14.08 -10.94
N SER A 23 9.25 14.13 -12.11
CA SER A 23 9.32 15.26 -13.03
C SER A 23 8.44 16.45 -12.63
N ALA A 24 7.78 16.40 -11.47
CA ALA A 24 6.82 17.40 -10.99
C ALA A 24 5.69 17.71 -12.01
N ALA A 25 5.38 16.74 -12.87
CA ALA A 25 4.40 16.85 -13.93
C ALA A 25 2.99 16.39 -13.48
N VAL A 26 2.86 15.88 -12.26
CA VAL A 26 1.58 15.64 -11.58
C VAL A 26 1.57 16.38 -10.24
N GLY A 27 0.40 16.88 -9.86
CA GLY A 27 0.16 17.48 -8.55
C GLY A 27 -1.22 17.18 -8.02
N MET A 28 -1.44 17.45 -6.74
CA MET A 28 -2.74 17.34 -6.09
C MET A 28 -3.08 18.64 -5.38
N ARG A 29 -4.36 19.00 -5.37
CA ARG A 29 -4.87 20.14 -4.61
C ARG A 29 -6.24 19.80 -4.01
N LEU A 30 -6.60 20.52 -2.96
CA LEU A 30 -7.95 20.51 -2.40
C LEU A 30 -8.74 21.67 -3.01
N ASP A 31 -9.73 21.35 -3.82
CA ASP A 31 -10.69 22.32 -4.34
C ASP A 31 -11.93 22.38 -3.45
N LYS A 32 -12.55 23.55 -3.35
CA LYS A 32 -13.86 23.69 -2.69
C LYS A 32 -14.90 23.06 -3.62
N ALA A 33 -15.48 21.91 -3.25
CA ALA A 33 -16.54 21.32 -4.05
C ALA A 33 -17.81 22.18 -3.99
N GLN A 34 -18.67 22.03 -5.01
CA GLN A 34 -20.09 22.34 -4.83
C GLN A 34 -20.62 21.43 -3.71
N GLU A 35 -21.39 21.99 -2.76
CA GLU A 35 -21.89 21.33 -1.53
C GLU A 35 -20.97 21.30 -0.29
N GLY A 36 -19.87 22.05 -0.26
CA GLY A 36 -19.17 22.39 0.99
C GLY A 36 -18.24 21.31 1.57
N LYS A 37 -18.07 20.17 0.89
CA LYS A 37 -17.00 19.21 1.20
C LYS A 37 -15.76 19.51 0.35
N PRO A 38 -14.54 19.44 0.89
CA PRO A 38 -13.33 19.58 0.08
C PRO A 38 -13.23 18.41 -0.91
N ALA A 39 -12.97 18.70 -2.19
CA ALA A 39 -12.69 17.70 -3.21
C ALA A 39 -11.19 17.64 -3.48
N THR A 40 -10.61 16.44 -3.43
CA THR A 40 -9.24 16.22 -3.85
C THR A 40 -9.20 16.16 -5.37
N VAL A 41 -8.36 16.98 -5.99
CA VAL A 41 -8.19 17.02 -7.45
C VAL A 41 -6.73 16.70 -7.77
N LEU A 42 -6.53 15.68 -8.59
CA LEU A 42 -5.24 15.38 -9.19
C LEU A 42 -5.17 16.05 -10.56
N PHE A 43 -4.05 16.69 -10.86
CA PHE A 43 -3.86 17.37 -12.13
C PHE A 43 -2.52 17.03 -12.76
N PHE A 44 -2.53 16.89 -14.08
CA PHE A 44 -1.34 16.73 -14.89
C PHE A 44 -0.97 18.09 -15.49
N ARG A 45 0.29 18.48 -15.31
CA ARG A 45 0.85 19.67 -15.96
C ARG A 45 1.24 19.31 -17.38
N LYS A 46 1.01 20.22 -18.32
CA LYS A 46 1.55 20.09 -19.67
C LYS A 46 3.08 20.11 -19.60
N THR A 47 3.70 19.08 -20.16
CA THR A 47 5.16 18.93 -20.17
C THR A 47 5.64 18.93 -21.62
N GLU A 48 5.32 20.00 -22.36
CA GLU A 48 5.63 20.11 -23.80
C GLU A 48 7.14 20.00 -24.11
N ALA A 49 8.00 20.28 -23.13
CA ALA A 49 9.44 20.13 -23.23
C ALA A 49 9.96 18.70 -22.98
N ASP A 50 9.11 17.76 -22.55
CA ASP A 50 9.48 16.38 -22.24
C ASP A 50 8.52 15.37 -22.92
N PRO A 51 8.90 14.87 -24.11
CA PRO A 51 8.09 13.91 -24.86
C PRO A 51 7.87 12.59 -24.12
N GLU A 52 8.84 12.14 -23.31
CA GLU A 52 8.76 10.86 -22.59
C GLU A 52 7.73 10.94 -21.47
N ILE A 53 7.79 11.99 -20.65
CA ILE A 53 6.80 12.25 -19.60
C ILE A 53 5.41 12.47 -20.19
N SER A 54 5.31 13.17 -21.31
CA SER A 54 4.03 13.38 -22.01
C SER A 54 3.42 12.06 -22.51
N GLN A 55 4.24 11.13 -23.01
CA GLN A 55 3.77 9.79 -23.38
C GLN A 55 3.34 8.98 -22.16
N GLU A 56 4.09 9.07 -21.06
CA GLU A 56 3.76 8.35 -19.84
C GLU A 56 2.45 8.82 -19.22
N GLN A 57 2.21 10.14 -19.18
CA GLN A 57 0.91 10.69 -18.79
C GLN A 57 -0.24 10.20 -19.67
N LYS A 58 -0.03 9.99 -20.98
CA LYS A 58 -1.06 9.44 -21.88
C LYS A 58 -1.36 7.98 -21.55
N LYS A 59 -0.34 7.16 -21.31
CA LYS A 59 -0.50 5.76 -20.91
C LYS A 59 -1.24 5.65 -19.57
N ILE A 60 -0.89 6.46 -18.58
CA ILE A 60 -1.57 6.51 -17.28
C ILE A 60 -3.07 6.78 -17.46
N ARG A 61 -3.43 7.80 -18.28
CA ARG A 61 -4.83 8.10 -18.58
C ARG A 61 -5.52 6.92 -19.25
N GLN A 62 -4.87 6.26 -20.19
CA GLN A 62 -5.41 5.08 -20.88
C GLN A 62 -5.64 3.91 -19.92
N ILE A 63 -4.67 3.59 -19.05
CA ILE A 63 -4.78 2.51 -18.06
C ILE A 63 -5.94 2.77 -17.09
N LEU A 64 -6.09 4.03 -16.67
CA LEU A 64 -7.16 4.44 -15.74
C LEU A 64 -8.52 4.69 -16.41
N GLY A 65 -8.61 4.61 -17.74
CA GLY A 65 -9.85 4.92 -18.47
C GLY A 65 -10.27 6.39 -18.39
N LEU A 66 -9.31 7.30 -18.25
CA LEU A 66 -9.54 8.73 -18.08
C LEU A 66 -9.65 9.44 -19.42
N ASN A 67 -10.42 10.53 -19.45
CA ASN A 67 -10.56 11.38 -20.61
C ASN A 67 -9.20 11.97 -21.04
N PRO A 68 -8.73 11.76 -22.29
CA PRO A 68 -7.41 12.19 -22.73
C PRO A 68 -7.27 13.72 -22.85
N ASP A 69 -8.39 14.43 -23.02
CA ASP A 69 -8.41 15.88 -23.22
C ASP A 69 -8.45 16.66 -21.88
N LEU A 70 -8.73 15.95 -20.78
CA LEU A 70 -8.73 16.53 -19.44
C LEU A 70 -7.34 16.47 -18.79
N ASN A 71 -7.06 17.50 -18.00
CA ASN A 71 -5.84 17.63 -17.21
C ASN A 71 -6.09 17.64 -15.71
N GLN A 72 -7.35 17.50 -15.29
CA GLN A 72 -7.75 17.50 -13.89
C GLN A 72 -8.80 16.40 -13.69
N PHE A 73 -8.61 15.61 -12.64
CA PHE A 73 -9.47 14.49 -12.31
C PHE A 73 -9.78 14.53 -10.82
N LYS A 74 -11.04 14.33 -10.46
CA LYS A 74 -11.42 14.21 -9.04
C LYS A 74 -10.86 12.91 -8.50
N VAL A 75 -10.33 12.94 -7.28
CA VAL A 75 -9.94 11.73 -6.56
C VAL A 75 -11.03 11.46 -5.52
N ILE A 76 -11.75 10.37 -5.71
CA ILE A 76 -12.87 9.98 -4.84
C ILE A 76 -12.52 8.72 -4.06
N TYR A 77 -13.14 8.57 -2.88
CA TYR A 77 -13.08 7.32 -2.14
C TYR A 77 -14.12 6.34 -2.69
N GLY A 78 -13.67 5.20 -3.22
CA GLY A 78 -14.55 4.21 -3.83
C GLY A 78 -13.79 3.09 -4.53
N ALA A 79 -14.47 1.97 -4.77
CA ALA A 79 -13.90 0.82 -5.47
C ALA A 79 -13.90 0.99 -7.00
N MET A 80 -14.81 1.80 -7.54
CA MET A 80 -14.98 2.02 -8.98
C MET A 80 -15.26 3.49 -9.25
N ALA A 81 -14.69 4.01 -10.33
CA ALA A 81 -15.03 5.32 -10.87
C ALA A 81 -16.39 5.26 -11.55
N LYS A 82 -17.13 6.36 -11.48
CA LYS A 82 -18.43 6.53 -12.14
C LYS A 82 -18.27 6.82 -13.64
N ASP A 83 -17.25 7.59 -14.01
CA ASP A 83 -16.99 8.05 -15.37
C ASP A 83 -15.49 8.33 -15.61
N ASP A 84 -15.15 8.85 -16.79
CA ASP A 84 -13.78 9.13 -17.24
C ASP A 84 -13.20 10.45 -16.68
N THR A 85 -13.89 11.09 -15.74
CA THR A 85 -13.49 12.38 -15.13
C THR A 85 -13.04 12.26 -13.68
N GLU A 86 -13.03 11.05 -13.12
CA GLU A 86 -12.61 10.78 -11.76
C GLU A 86 -11.76 9.51 -11.60
N ILE A 87 -10.96 9.50 -10.54
CA ILE A 87 -10.14 8.38 -10.10
C ILE A 87 -10.70 7.91 -8.76
N ALA A 88 -11.21 6.69 -8.72
CA ALA A 88 -11.66 6.07 -7.48
C ALA A 88 -10.52 5.32 -6.80
N ILE A 89 -10.28 5.64 -5.53
CA ILE A 89 -9.27 5.00 -4.69
C ILE A 89 -9.97 4.42 -3.47
N LEU A 90 -9.83 3.11 -3.30
CA LEU A 90 -10.21 2.43 -2.06
C LEU A 90 -8.94 2.08 -1.29
N SER A 91 -8.65 2.83 -0.22
CA SER A 91 -7.57 2.49 0.68
C SER A 91 -7.89 1.23 1.49
N ARG A 92 -6.90 0.36 1.65
CA ARG A 92 -6.97 -0.81 2.53
C ARG A 92 -6.97 -0.36 3.99
N SER A 93 -7.70 -1.08 4.85
CA SER A 93 -7.59 -0.89 6.30
C SER A 93 -6.24 -1.40 6.84
N MET A 94 -5.83 -0.96 8.03
CA MET A 94 -4.62 -1.48 8.69
C MET A 94 -4.65 -3.01 8.82
N LEU A 95 -5.79 -3.59 9.15
CA LEU A 95 -5.94 -5.05 9.24
C LEU A 95 -5.71 -5.73 7.88
N GLN A 96 -6.24 -5.16 6.79
CA GLN A 96 -6.02 -5.68 5.45
C GLN A 96 -4.56 -5.54 5.00
N ILE A 97 -3.90 -4.43 5.36
CA ILE A 97 -2.47 -4.23 5.11
C ILE A 97 -1.68 -5.32 5.84
N LEU A 98 -1.92 -5.54 7.13
CA LEU A 98 -1.23 -6.59 7.90
C LEU A 98 -1.49 -7.99 7.37
N SER A 99 -2.73 -8.27 6.97
CA SER A 99 -3.09 -9.54 6.35
C SER A 99 -2.32 -9.79 5.07
N GLU A 100 -2.15 -8.78 4.21
CA GLU A 100 -1.33 -8.89 3.00
C GLU A 100 0.14 -9.07 3.37
N LEU A 101 0.68 -8.25 4.27
CA LEU A 101 2.10 -8.31 4.62
C LEU A 101 2.50 -9.62 5.30
N SER A 102 1.54 -10.35 5.87
CA SER A 102 1.79 -11.70 6.40
C SER A 102 2.27 -12.70 5.34
N SER A 103 1.97 -12.45 4.06
CA SER A 103 2.47 -13.25 2.93
C SER A 103 3.89 -12.86 2.49
N TYR A 104 4.59 -12.03 3.25
CA TYR A 104 6.01 -11.75 3.04
C TYR A 104 6.89 -12.33 4.16
N ILE A 105 6.35 -13.30 4.90
CA ILE A 105 7.03 -14.01 5.98
C ILE A 105 7.41 -15.41 5.52
N GLU A 106 8.68 -15.79 5.67
CA GLU A 106 9.09 -17.19 5.52
C GLU A 106 8.39 -18.04 6.58
N ILE A 107 7.57 -18.99 6.15
CA ILE A 107 6.85 -19.88 7.05
C ILE A 107 7.63 -21.20 7.15
N PRO A 108 8.00 -21.66 8.35
CA PRO A 108 8.60 -22.98 8.52
C PRO A 108 7.71 -24.08 7.94
N GLU A 109 8.28 -25.01 7.18
CA GLU A 109 7.53 -26.07 6.50
C GLU A 109 6.64 -26.87 7.45
N LYS A 110 7.13 -27.15 8.66
CA LYS A 110 6.37 -27.80 9.73
C LYS A 110 5.06 -27.07 10.06
N HIS A 111 5.06 -25.74 10.07
CA HIS A 111 3.85 -24.95 10.32
C HIS A 111 2.84 -25.07 9.18
N VAL A 112 3.29 -25.20 7.93
CA VAL A 112 2.42 -25.45 6.77
C VAL A 112 1.82 -26.86 6.83
N GLN A 113 2.66 -27.88 7.06
CA GLN A 113 2.23 -29.28 7.16
C GLN A 113 1.21 -29.51 8.29
N GLU A 114 1.41 -28.85 9.43
CA GLU A 114 0.49 -28.88 10.58
C GLU A 114 -0.73 -27.95 10.43
N LYS A 115 -0.89 -27.27 9.29
CA LYS A 115 -1.99 -26.33 9.00
C LYS A 115 -2.08 -25.15 9.98
N ARG A 116 -0.95 -24.73 10.54
CA ARG A 116 -0.85 -23.56 11.44
C ARG A 116 -0.75 -22.24 10.68
N ALA A 117 -0.25 -22.28 9.45
CA ALA A 117 -0.12 -21.14 8.56
C ALA A 117 -0.34 -21.61 7.12
N PRO A 118 -0.83 -20.73 6.22
CA PRO A 118 -0.90 -21.04 4.80
C PRO A 118 0.52 -21.14 4.21
N GLU A 119 0.64 -21.85 3.09
CA GLU A 119 1.84 -21.80 2.27
C GLU A 119 2.04 -20.38 1.74
N ASN A 120 3.27 -19.86 1.84
CA ASN A 120 3.53 -18.50 1.42
C ASN A 120 3.83 -18.44 -0.09
N LEU A 121 2.87 -17.94 -0.87
CA LEU A 121 2.96 -17.86 -2.33
C LEU A 121 3.42 -16.48 -2.84
N SER A 122 3.37 -15.42 -2.04
CA SER A 122 3.55 -14.05 -2.57
C SER A 122 5.01 -13.70 -2.87
N ILE A 123 5.97 -14.09 -2.02
CA ILE A 123 7.40 -13.85 -2.28
C ILE A 123 7.82 -14.54 -3.59
N THR A 124 7.43 -15.81 -3.76
CA THR A 124 7.72 -16.58 -4.96
C THR A 124 7.04 -15.97 -6.19
N ALA A 125 5.77 -15.59 -6.10
CA ALA A 125 5.03 -14.98 -7.20
C ALA A 125 5.62 -13.63 -7.63
N ASP A 126 6.02 -12.76 -6.69
CA ASP A 126 6.65 -11.48 -7.00
C ASP A 126 8.00 -11.70 -7.71
N ILE A 127 8.83 -12.61 -7.20
CA ILE A 127 10.10 -12.98 -7.83
C ILE A 127 9.88 -13.56 -9.24
N GLU A 128 8.92 -14.46 -9.42
CA GLU A 128 8.56 -15.04 -10.72
C GLU A 128 8.04 -13.98 -11.71
N ALA A 129 7.33 -12.96 -11.21
CA ALA A 129 6.88 -11.81 -11.98
C ALA A 129 8.00 -10.78 -12.27
N GLY A 130 9.22 -11.00 -11.76
CA GLY A 130 10.34 -10.07 -11.90
C GLY A 130 10.18 -8.79 -11.06
N VAL A 131 9.31 -8.83 -10.04
CA VAL A 131 9.02 -7.73 -9.13
C VAL A 131 9.78 -7.97 -7.82
N ALA A 132 10.48 -6.95 -7.33
CA ALA A 132 11.11 -7.05 -6.02
C ALA A 132 10.02 -7.16 -4.93
N PRO A 133 10.09 -8.16 -4.02
CA PRO A 133 9.13 -8.28 -2.92
C PRO A 133 9.04 -7.00 -2.09
N LEU A 134 7.85 -6.67 -1.60
CA LEU A 134 7.62 -5.45 -0.81
C LEU A 134 8.42 -5.42 0.50
N LEU A 135 8.60 -6.59 1.11
CA LEU A 135 9.48 -6.82 2.26
C LEU A 135 9.84 -8.31 2.34
N HIS A 136 10.79 -8.66 3.19
CA HIS A 136 11.14 -10.05 3.47
C HIS A 136 11.40 -10.27 4.96
N ILE A 137 10.59 -11.13 5.60
CA ILE A 137 10.79 -11.56 6.99
C ILE A 137 11.29 -13.00 7.00
N TYR A 138 12.50 -13.19 7.50
CA TYR A 138 13.14 -14.49 7.57
C TYR A 138 12.64 -15.31 8.76
N SER A 139 12.80 -16.63 8.70
CA SER A 139 12.48 -17.52 9.82
C SER A 139 13.53 -18.61 10.07
N ALA A 140 13.77 -18.93 11.35
CA ALA A 140 14.75 -19.93 11.76
C ALA A 140 14.51 -20.44 13.19
N SER A 141 15.01 -21.64 13.48
CA SER A 141 14.94 -22.21 14.84
C SER A 141 15.96 -21.59 15.80
N ASN A 142 17.09 -21.10 15.28
CA ASN A 142 18.14 -20.43 16.05
C ASN A 142 17.98 -18.90 16.04
N TYR A 143 18.50 -18.26 17.07
CA TYR A 143 18.46 -16.81 17.20
C TYR A 143 19.36 -16.12 16.15
N PRO A 144 18.87 -15.11 15.41
CA PRO A 144 19.66 -14.38 14.42
C PRO A 144 20.64 -13.42 15.10
N LYS A 145 21.92 -13.43 14.70
CA LYS A 145 22.96 -12.59 15.33
C LYS A 145 22.92 -11.13 14.90
N ASP A 146 22.49 -10.85 13.67
CA ASP A 146 22.58 -9.54 13.03
C ASP A 146 21.21 -9.15 12.46
N ALA A 147 20.26 -8.90 13.37
CA ALA A 147 18.88 -8.58 13.04
C ALA A 147 18.55 -7.15 13.46
N PHE A 148 17.84 -6.43 12.58
CA PHE A 148 17.29 -5.11 12.89
C PHE A 148 16.15 -5.19 13.91
N ALA A 149 15.24 -6.13 13.68
CA ALA A 149 14.12 -6.43 14.56
C ALA A 149 13.91 -7.93 14.59
N VAL A 150 13.65 -8.47 15.79
CA VAL A 150 13.50 -9.91 16.00
C VAL A 150 12.36 -10.18 16.97
N VAL A 151 11.57 -11.21 16.68
CA VAL A 151 10.53 -11.69 17.57
C VAL A 151 10.56 -13.22 17.63
N LYS A 152 10.33 -13.76 18.84
CA LYS A 152 10.10 -15.20 19.01
C LYS A 152 8.61 -15.48 18.97
N TYR A 153 8.21 -16.43 18.15
CA TYR A 153 6.86 -16.97 18.18
C TYR A 153 6.95 -18.50 18.21
N ARG A 154 6.48 -19.10 19.32
CA ARG A 154 6.60 -20.54 19.59
C ARG A 154 8.08 -20.99 19.59
N ASP A 155 8.41 -21.97 18.76
CA ASP A 155 9.72 -22.58 18.55
C ASP A 155 10.51 -21.96 17.39
N THR A 156 10.07 -20.81 16.86
CA THR A 156 10.70 -20.14 15.71
C THR A 156 10.99 -18.66 16.01
N TRP A 157 12.12 -18.19 15.50
CA TRP A 157 12.50 -16.77 15.43
C TRP A 157 12.14 -16.21 14.06
N PHE A 158 11.56 -15.02 14.06
CA PHE A 158 11.25 -14.24 12.86
C PHE A 158 12.00 -12.92 12.93
N TRP A 159 12.64 -12.49 11.84
CA TRP A 159 13.43 -11.27 11.88
C TRP A 159 13.51 -10.53 10.53
N ILE A 160 13.88 -9.26 10.65
CA ILE A 160 14.34 -8.42 9.56
C ILE A 160 15.87 -8.41 9.61
N ASP A 161 16.52 -8.82 8.52
CA ASP A 161 17.99 -8.78 8.40
C ASP A 161 18.48 -7.32 8.48
N ASP A 162 19.56 -7.04 9.24
CA ASP A 162 20.03 -5.67 9.36
C ASP A 162 20.61 -5.10 8.04
N LYS A 163 20.95 -5.93 7.07
CA LYS A 163 21.41 -5.48 5.75
C LYS A 163 20.25 -5.20 4.80
N ASP A 164 19.02 -5.59 5.16
CA ASP A 164 17.83 -5.35 4.35
C ASP A 164 17.27 -3.93 4.58
N TYR A 165 17.87 -2.95 3.92
CA TYR A 165 17.44 -1.56 3.98
C TYR A 165 15.99 -1.35 3.52
N TRP A 166 15.54 -2.08 2.49
CA TRP A 166 14.21 -1.93 1.92
C TRP A 166 13.13 -2.40 2.89
N THR A 167 13.30 -3.59 3.47
CA THR A 167 12.39 -4.09 4.51
C THR A 167 12.38 -3.18 5.74
N LYS A 168 13.54 -2.67 6.18
CA LYS A 168 13.61 -1.70 7.29
C LYS A 168 12.79 -0.43 7.02
N ARG A 169 12.90 0.12 5.81
CA ARG A 169 12.15 1.31 5.39
C ARG A 169 10.65 1.03 5.37
N MET A 170 10.23 -0.09 4.80
CA MET A 170 8.83 -0.49 4.73
C MET A 170 8.24 -0.72 6.13
N PHE A 171 8.95 -1.46 6.98
CA PHE A 171 8.56 -1.70 8.37
C PHE A 171 8.42 -0.39 9.16
N SER A 172 9.37 0.54 9.03
CA SER A 172 9.30 1.85 9.69
C SER A 172 8.10 2.66 9.20
N PHE A 173 7.83 2.64 7.89
CA PHE A 173 6.64 3.29 7.33
C PHE A 173 5.34 2.72 7.92
N LEU A 174 5.24 1.41 8.07
CA LEU A 174 4.09 0.76 8.70
C LEU A 174 3.92 1.19 10.17
N MET A 175 5.01 1.28 10.93
CA MET A 175 4.97 1.79 12.30
C MET A 175 4.47 3.23 12.37
N TYR A 176 4.85 4.09 11.41
CA TYR A 176 4.28 5.43 11.31
C TYR A 176 2.77 5.40 11.01
N LEU A 177 2.31 4.55 10.08
CA LEU A 177 0.87 4.39 9.82
C LEU A 177 0.09 3.93 11.05
N PHE A 178 0.65 3.00 11.84
CA PHE A 178 0.06 2.58 13.11
C PHE A 178 -0.07 3.73 14.11
N SER A 179 0.99 4.52 14.30
CA SER A 179 0.94 5.66 15.23
C SER A 179 -0.13 6.69 14.86
N LEU A 180 -0.39 6.89 13.55
CA LEU A 180 -1.46 7.75 13.07
C LEU A 180 -2.84 7.15 13.35
N ALA A 181 -3.00 5.85 13.14
CA ALA A 181 -4.25 5.13 13.38
C ALA A 181 -4.64 5.08 14.86
N GLU A 182 -3.68 5.03 15.80
CA GLU A 182 -3.94 5.00 17.24
C GLU A 182 -4.52 6.30 17.80
N THR A 183 -4.30 7.44 17.13
CA THR A 183 -4.77 8.76 17.62
C THR A 183 -6.26 9.06 17.36
N GLY A 184 -7.05 8.07 16.94
CA GLY A 184 -8.36 8.25 16.30
C GLY A 184 -9.62 8.17 17.17
N GLY A 185 -9.57 8.39 18.50
CA GLY A 185 -10.81 8.45 19.30
C GLY A 185 -10.70 9.33 20.54
N PRO A 186 -11.70 10.19 20.85
CA PRO A 186 -11.78 10.79 22.16
C PRO A 186 -11.85 9.65 23.18
N SER A 187 -11.01 9.72 24.21
CA SER A 187 -11.16 8.84 25.37
C SER A 187 -12.61 8.96 25.86
N GLN A 188 -13.42 7.92 25.64
CA GLN A 188 -14.68 7.80 26.37
C GLN A 188 -14.28 7.56 27.82
N VAL A 189 -14.16 8.66 28.57
CA VAL A 189 -14.04 8.62 30.01
C VAL A 189 -15.23 7.80 30.52
N PRO A 190 -15.04 6.79 31.39
CA PRO A 190 -16.13 5.99 31.88
C PRO A 190 -17.19 6.89 32.52
N VAL A 191 -18.41 6.91 31.97
CA VAL A 191 -19.53 7.60 32.60
C VAL A 191 -20.08 6.69 33.68
N LEU A 192 -19.69 6.95 34.92
CA LEU A 192 -20.29 6.33 36.09
C LEU A 192 -21.71 6.89 36.25
N THR A 193 -22.73 6.07 35.96
CA THR A 193 -24.12 6.40 36.31
C THR A 193 -24.46 5.70 37.62
N ILE A 194 -24.61 6.47 38.70
CA ILE A 194 -25.16 5.98 39.97
C ILE A 194 -26.67 6.16 39.90
N PRO A 195 -27.50 5.10 40.00
CA PRO A 195 -28.94 5.25 40.08
C PRO A 195 -29.32 5.88 41.43
N THR A 196 -29.97 7.05 41.38
CA THR A 196 -30.68 7.63 42.53
C THR A 196 -32.03 6.95 42.63
N GLY A 197 -32.07 5.81 43.33
CA GLY A 197 -33.31 5.23 43.84
C GLY A 197 -33.88 6.04 44.99
#